data_AF-C4Z2A5-F1
#
_entry.id   AF-C4Z2A5-F1
#
_cell.length_a   1.000
_cell.length_b   1.000
_cell.length_c   1.000
_cell.angle_alpha   90.00
_cell.angle_beta   90.00
_cell.angle_gamma   90.00
#
_symmetry.space_group_name_H-M   'P 1'
#
loop_
_entity.id
_entity.type
_entity.pdbx_description
1 polymer ?
#
loop_
_entity_poly.entity_id
_entity_poly.type
_entity_poly.pdbx_seq_one_letter_code
_entity_poly.pdbx_strand_id
1 'polypeptide(L)'
;MKLHLETVIMFFIKKERGFIMSSIDSAIDLNAGSVSENVKTTLRGELVLAFAVIINSLGVVLMLYSGTGISAISSVPYAFSEVFPKITLGTFTYMFQGLLVLSLMILRKKFVPSYLFSFVVGFIFGECIDMHNMWVPMLPTAIGFRIVYFIISYCLISLGIALSNRCKLPIIPTDLFPRELADITGVAYSRIKISFDVICLAVTACLTGLILGHVKGLGIGTVVAAFTMGKAIGLVGRWLDKKFDFVSFMKK
;
A
#
# COMPACT_ATOMS: atom_id res chain seq x y z
N MET A 1 -0.06 -46.28 -55.81
CA MET A 1 1.24 -46.36 -55.10
C MET A 1 1.52 -45.15 -54.21
N LYS A 2 1.28 -43.90 -54.65
CA LYS A 2 1.45 -42.68 -53.81
C LYS A 2 0.61 -42.64 -52.52
N LEU A 3 -0.64 -43.08 -52.56
CA LEU A 3 -1.53 -43.06 -51.38
C LEU A 3 -1.03 -43.96 -50.23
N HIS A 4 -0.38 -45.08 -50.56
CA HIS A 4 0.03 -46.06 -49.55
C HIS A 4 1.26 -45.59 -48.76
N LEU A 5 2.12 -44.77 -49.38
CA LEU A 5 3.33 -44.22 -48.76
C LEU A 5 3.01 -43.12 -47.74
N GLU A 6 2.04 -42.25 -48.04
CA GLU A 6 1.61 -41.19 -47.11
C GLU A 6 0.96 -41.75 -45.84
N THR A 7 0.18 -42.84 -45.95
CA THR A 7 -0.42 -43.50 -44.78
C THR A 7 0.64 -44.12 -43.88
N VAL A 8 1.69 -44.72 -44.45
CA VAL A 8 2.79 -45.30 -43.68
C VAL A 8 3.62 -44.22 -42.99
N ILE A 9 3.93 -43.11 -43.68
CA ILE A 9 4.65 -41.97 -43.09
C ILE A 9 3.85 -41.34 -41.94
N MET A 10 2.54 -41.11 -42.13
CA MET A 10 1.66 -40.59 -41.08
C MET A 10 1.56 -41.54 -39.88
N PHE A 11 1.59 -42.85 -40.10
CA PHE A 11 1.59 -43.85 -39.02
C PHE A 11 2.88 -43.80 -38.19
N PHE A 12 4.04 -43.69 -38.84
CA PHE A 12 5.33 -43.54 -38.15
C PHE A 12 5.41 -42.22 -37.37
N ILE A 13 5.00 -41.09 -37.95
CA ILE A 13 4.97 -39.78 -37.28
C ILE A 13 4.04 -39.79 -36.07
N LYS A 14 2.89 -40.48 -36.14
CA LYS A 14 1.94 -40.57 -35.03
C LYS A 14 2.48 -41.45 -33.90
N LYS A 15 3.19 -42.54 -34.23
CA LYS A 15 3.82 -43.45 -33.26
C LYS A 15 5.00 -42.79 -32.55
N GLU A 16 5.83 -42.04 -33.28
CA GLU A 16 6.97 -41.31 -32.74
C GLU A 16 6.51 -40.14 -31.84
N ARG A 17 5.46 -39.41 -32.24
CA ARG A 17 4.82 -38.40 -31.35
C ARG A 17 4.24 -39.00 -30.07
N GLY A 18 3.64 -40.20 -30.12
CA GLY A 18 3.13 -40.87 -28.92
C GLY A 18 4.23 -41.25 -27.93
N PHE A 19 5.38 -41.71 -28.44
CA PHE A 19 6.54 -42.07 -27.62
C PHE A 19 7.24 -40.85 -27.01
N ILE A 20 7.36 -39.76 -27.78
CA ILE A 20 7.88 -38.47 -27.29
C ILE A 20 6.95 -37.90 -26.21
N MET A 21 5.62 -37.93 -26.42
CA MET A 21 4.67 -37.41 -25.43
C MET A 21 4.72 -38.20 -24.11
N SER A 22 4.78 -39.53 -24.18
CA SER A 22 4.89 -40.39 -22.99
C SER A 22 6.21 -40.17 -22.22
N SER A 23 7.30 -39.90 -22.93
CA SER A 23 8.62 -39.60 -22.32
C SER A 23 8.65 -38.20 -21.70
N ILE A 24 7.94 -37.23 -22.29
CA ILE A 24 7.74 -35.89 -21.74
C ILE A 24 6.85 -35.95 -20.49
N ASP A 25 5.75 -36.69 -20.51
CA ASP A 25 4.86 -36.84 -19.35
C ASP A 25 5.61 -37.49 -18.17
N SER A 26 6.40 -38.54 -18.44
CA SER A 26 7.23 -39.17 -17.40
C SER A 26 8.35 -38.25 -16.86
N ALA A 27 8.89 -37.34 -17.68
CA ALA A 27 9.87 -36.34 -17.24
C ALA A 27 9.22 -35.17 -16.48
N ILE A 28 7.95 -34.84 -16.78
CA ILE A 28 7.15 -33.85 -16.04
C ILE A 28 6.80 -34.39 -14.65
N ASP A 29 6.43 -35.67 -14.54
CA ASP A 29 6.10 -36.30 -13.25
C ASP A 29 7.33 -36.45 -12.33
N LEU A 30 8.52 -36.68 -12.89
CA LEU A 30 9.78 -36.69 -12.13
C LEU A 30 10.16 -35.29 -11.59
N ASN A 31 9.73 -34.22 -12.24
CA ASN A 31 9.98 -32.85 -11.80
C ASN A 31 8.89 -32.33 -10.83
N ALA A 32 7.72 -32.98 -10.80
CA ALA A 32 6.64 -32.67 -9.86
C ALA A 32 6.96 -33.09 -8.40
N GLY A 33 7.92 -34.00 -8.20
CA GLY A 33 8.34 -34.50 -6.88
C GLY A 33 9.22 -33.55 -6.05
N SER A 34 9.52 -32.33 -6.52
CA SER A 34 10.38 -31.38 -5.79
C SER A 34 9.80 -29.97 -5.61
N VAL A 35 8.49 -29.80 -5.84
CA VAL A 35 7.81 -28.59 -5.38
C VAL A 35 7.69 -28.68 -3.87
N SER A 36 8.71 -28.17 -3.16
CA SER A 36 8.58 -27.77 -1.77
C SER A 36 7.32 -26.90 -1.68
N GLU A 37 6.22 -27.47 -1.15
CA GLU A 37 5.12 -26.67 -0.65
C GLU A 37 5.74 -25.68 0.32
N ASN A 38 5.90 -24.44 -0.13
CA ASN A 38 6.23 -23.34 0.75
C ASN A 38 5.05 -23.29 1.71
N VAL A 39 5.22 -23.88 2.90
CA VAL A 39 4.23 -23.79 3.99
C VAL A 39 4.17 -22.31 4.35
N LYS A 40 3.28 -21.59 3.69
CA LYS A 40 3.09 -20.16 3.91
C LYS A 40 2.54 -19.98 5.31
N THR A 41 3.16 -19.10 6.08
CA THR A 41 2.70 -18.83 7.44
C THR A 41 1.38 -18.07 7.36
N THR A 42 0.32 -18.61 7.96
CA THR A 42 -0.99 -17.96 8.01
C THR A 42 -0.99 -16.86 9.06
N LEU A 43 -1.20 -15.62 8.64
CA LEU A 43 -1.32 -14.48 9.54
C LEU A 43 -2.78 -14.03 9.68
N ARG A 44 -3.19 -13.76 10.92
CA ARG A 44 -4.51 -13.20 11.24
C ARG A 44 -4.60 -11.75 10.77
N GLY A 45 -5.57 -11.44 9.92
CA GLY A 45 -5.78 -10.12 9.34
C GLY A 45 -5.89 -9.00 10.40
N GLU A 46 -6.49 -9.29 11.55
CA GLU A 46 -6.71 -8.31 12.63
C GLU A 46 -5.37 -7.88 13.25
N LEU A 47 -4.49 -8.85 13.53
CA LEU A 47 -3.14 -8.58 14.05
C LEU A 47 -2.27 -7.88 13.00
N VAL A 48 -2.41 -8.28 11.73
CA VAL A 48 -1.70 -7.65 10.62
C VAL A 48 -2.11 -6.18 10.47
N LEU A 49 -3.41 -5.89 10.57
CA LEU A 49 -3.92 -4.52 10.49
C LEU A 49 -3.44 -3.68 11.67
N ALA A 50 -3.53 -4.20 12.90
CA ALA A 50 -3.05 -3.51 14.10
C ALA A 50 -1.55 -3.19 13.99
N PHE A 51 -0.74 -4.17 13.58
CA PHE A 51 0.68 -3.97 13.34
C PHE A 51 0.94 -2.93 12.24
N ALA A 52 0.22 -3.02 11.11
CA ALA A 52 0.34 -2.09 10.00
C ALA A 52 0.03 -0.63 10.41
N VAL A 53 -1.01 -0.42 11.24
CA VAL A 53 -1.38 0.91 11.77
C VAL A 53 -0.26 1.48 12.64
N ILE A 54 0.31 0.69 13.53
CA ILE A 54 1.39 1.12 14.43
C ILE A 54 2.65 1.50 13.62
N ILE A 55 3.10 0.64 12.70
CA ILE A 55 4.32 0.92 11.93
C ILE A 55 4.12 2.06 10.92
N ASN A 56 2.93 2.20 10.32
CA ASN A 56 2.65 3.27 9.38
C ASN A 56 2.60 4.62 10.09
N SER A 57 1.97 4.69 11.27
CA SER A 57 1.87 5.96 12.03
C SER A 57 3.26 6.42 12.48
N LEU A 58 4.10 5.50 12.96
CA LEU A 58 5.51 5.78 13.23
C LEU A 58 6.25 6.24 11.96
N GLY A 59 6.04 5.55 10.84
CA GLY A 59 6.63 5.92 9.56
C GLY A 59 6.28 7.34 9.14
N VAL A 60 5.02 7.75 9.25
CA VAL A 60 4.60 9.13 8.95
C VAL A 60 5.34 10.16 9.81
N VAL A 61 5.42 9.91 11.13
CA VAL A 61 6.10 10.83 12.05
C VAL A 61 7.61 10.88 11.80
N LEU A 62 8.27 9.75 11.55
CA LEU A 62 9.70 9.71 11.21
C LEU A 62 10.00 10.39 9.88
N MET A 63 9.11 10.25 8.89
CA MET A 63 9.27 10.92 7.60
C MET A 63 9.22 12.44 7.79
N LEU A 64 8.24 12.95 8.52
CA LEU A 64 8.18 14.35 8.91
C LEU A 64 9.41 14.81 9.67
N TYR A 65 9.84 14.03 10.67
CA TYR A 65 10.99 14.33 11.51
C TYR A 65 12.31 14.37 10.73
N SER A 66 12.42 13.62 9.63
CA SER A 66 13.58 13.69 8.74
C SER A 66 13.82 15.09 8.16
N GLY A 67 12.78 15.93 8.07
CA GLY A 67 12.84 17.25 7.45
C GLY A 67 13.08 17.24 5.94
N THR A 68 13.08 16.06 5.31
CA THR A 68 13.28 15.93 3.85
C THR A 68 11.98 15.98 3.07
N GLY A 69 10.83 15.81 3.74
CA GLY A 69 9.49 15.89 3.18
C GLY A 69 8.50 15.03 3.95
N ILE A 70 7.30 14.91 3.39
CA ILE A 70 6.20 14.06 3.85
C ILE A 70 5.63 13.21 2.71
N SER A 71 4.92 12.12 3.04
CA SER A 71 4.08 11.40 2.08
C SER A 71 2.97 12.33 1.56
N ALA A 72 2.62 12.19 0.27
CA ALA A 72 1.65 13.09 -0.37
C ALA A 72 0.30 13.11 0.34
N ILE A 73 -0.20 11.96 0.79
CA ILE A 73 -1.48 11.83 1.49
C ILE A 73 -1.47 12.57 2.83
N SER A 74 -0.43 12.41 3.63
CA SER A 74 -0.35 13.02 4.96
C SER A 74 0.01 14.52 4.90
N SER A 75 0.36 15.04 3.72
CA SER A 75 0.72 16.44 3.53
C SER A 75 -0.42 17.41 3.86
N VAL A 76 -1.67 17.05 3.54
CA VAL A 76 -2.83 17.93 3.77
C VAL A 76 -3.12 18.09 5.26
N PRO A 77 -3.27 17.01 6.07
CA PRO A 77 -3.35 17.12 7.53
C PRO A 77 -2.20 17.92 8.15
N TYR A 78 -0.98 17.70 7.64
CA TYR A 78 0.19 18.42 8.11
C TYR A 78 0.10 19.92 7.83
N ALA A 79 -0.27 20.33 6.62
CA ALA A 79 -0.45 21.74 6.28
C ALA A 79 -1.48 22.42 7.19
N PHE A 80 -2.60 21.75 7.48
CA PHE A 80 -3.59 22.26 8.43
C PHE A 80 -3.04 22.35 9.86
N SER A 81 -2.26 21.38 10.32
CA SER A 81 -1.62 21.42 11.65
C SER A 81 -0.63 22.59 11.79
N GLU A 82 0.02 22.98 10.68
CA GLU A 82 0.93 24.12 10.64
C GLU A 82 0.18 25.47 10.62
N VAL A 83 -0.96 25.53 9.93
CA VAL A 83 -1.81 26.74 9.91
C VAL A 83 -2.58 26.92 11.22
N PHE A 84 -3.00 25.83 11.85
CA PHE A 84 -3.80 25.81 13.08
C PHE A 84 -3.09 25.01 14.19
N PRO A 85 -2.02 25.56 14.80
CA PRO A 85 -1.15 24.82 15.73
C PRO A 85 -1.82 24.41 17.05
N LYS A 86 -3.05 24.89 17.32
CA LYS A 86 -3.84 24.48 18.49
C LYS A 86 -4.43 23.07 18.36
N ILE A 87 -4.47 22.53 17.14
CA ILE A 87 -5.02 21.21 16.82
C ILE A 87 -3.86 20.30 16.41
N THR A 88 -3.83 19.09 16.94
CA THR A 88 -2.73 18.13 16.71
C THR A 88 -2.74 17.58 15.29
N LEU A 89 -1.58 17.07 14.85
CA LEU A 89 -1.45 16.39 13.57
C LEU A 89 -2.37 15.16 13.48
N GLY A 90 -2.44 14.36 14.55
CA GLY A 90 -3.34 13.21 14.64
C GLY A 90 -4.80 13.61 14.45
N THR A 91 -5.21 14.72 15.06
CA THR A 91 -6.57 15.28 14.92
C THR A 91 -6.89 15.66 13.48
N PHE A 92 -6.05 16.44 12.82
CA PHE A 92 -6.25 16.74 11.41
C PHE A 92 -6.23 15.50 10.53
N THR A 93 -5.45 14.49 10.90
CA THR A 93 -5.35 13.23 10.15
C THR A 93 -6.64 12.43 10.21
N TYR A 94 -7.27 12.24 11.37
CA TYR A 94 -8.56 11.55 11.42
C TYR A 94 -9.71 12.42 10.87
N MET A 95 -9.66 13.76 11.00
CA MET A 95 -10.63 14.65 10.35
C MET A 95 -10.59 14.52 8.83
N PHE A 96 -9.40 14.54 8.24
CA PHE A 96 -9.20 14.33 6.80
C PHE A 96 -9.70 12.95 6.37
N GLN A 97 -9.41 11.92 7.14
CA GLN A 97 -9.93 10.57 6.90
C GLN A 97 -11.47 10.51 6.96
N GLY A 98 -12.09 11.24 7.88
CA GLY A 98 -13.54 11.39 7.94
C GLY A 98 -14.11 12.01 6.66
N LEU A 99 -13.47 13.08 6.14
CA LEU A 99 -13.86 13.69 4.87
C LEU A 99 -13.74 12.72 3.69
N LEU A 100 -12.69 11.90 3.64
CA LEU A 100 -12.54 10.86 2.62
C LEU A 100 -13.64 9.81 2.70
N VAL A 101 -14.00 9.35 3.91
CA VAL A 101 -15.10 8.39 4.12
C VAL A 101 -16.43 8.99 3.67
N LEU A 102 -16.74 10.22 4.07
CA LEU A 102 -17.96 10.91 3.63
C LEU A 102 -18.02 11.05 2.10
N SER A 103 -16.89 11.42 1.49
CA SER A 103 -16.77 11.53 0.03
C SER A 103 -17.05 10.19 -0.65
N LEU A 104 -16.55 9.06 -0.14
CA LEU A 104 -16.85 7.73 -0.67
C LEU A 104 -18.32 7.36 -0.53
N MET A 105 -18.95 7.66 0.61
CA MET A 105 -20.38 7.40 0.82
C MET A 105 -21.25 8.16 -0.19
N ILE A 106 -20.92 9.43 -0.45
CA ILE A 106 -21.61 10.27 -1.44
C ILE A 106 -21.39 9.70 -2.85
N LEU A 107 -20.14 9.38 -3.22
CA LEU A 107 -19.80 8.87 -4.56
C LEU A 107 -20.44 7.51 -4.85
N ARG A 108 -20.50 6.61 -3.85
CA ARG A 108 -21.18 5.33 -4.00
C ARG A 108 -22.71 5.43 -3.97
N LYS A 109 -23.27 6.60 -3.60
CA LYS A 109 -24.71 6.83 -3.44
C LYS A 109 -25.39 5.80 -2.52
N LYS A 110 -24.63 5.20 -1.59
CA LYS A 110 -25.13 4.21 -0.64
C LYS A 110 -24.32 4.24 0.64
N PHE A 111 -24.99 3.91 1.74
CA PHE A 111 -24.33 3.75 3.03
C PHE A 111 -23.60 2.41 3.08
N VAL A 112 -22.29 2.45 3.36
CA VAL A 112 -21.44 1.26 3.49
C VAL A 112 -20.89 1.20 4.92
N PRO A 113 -21.46 0.36 5.80
CA PRO A 113 -21.02 0.26 7.21
C PRO A 113 -19.53 -0.03 7.38
N SER A 114 -18.92 -0.76 6.44
CA SER A 114 -17.48 -1.03 6.41
C SER A 114 -16.62 0.26 6.41
N TYR A 115 -17.11 1.35 5.82
CA TYR A 115 -16.38 2.63 5.83
C TYR A 115 -16.38 3.29 7.21
N LEU A 116 -17.39 3.04 8.05
CA LEU A 116 -17.36 3.50 9.44
C LEU A 116 -16.31 2.74 10.26
N PHE A 117 -16.20 1.43 10.06
CA PHE A 117 -15.10 0.66 10.67
C PHE A 117 -13.73 1.16 10.19
N SER A 118 -13.61 1.50 8.92
CA SER A 118 -12.40 2.13 8.37
C SER A 118 -12.11 3.44 9.09
N PHE A 119 -13.12 4.29 9.33
CA PHE A 119 -12.95 5.53 10.10
C PHE A 119 -12.45 5.27 11.53
N VAL A 120 -12.96 4.23 12.23
CA VAL A 120 -12.45 3.86 13.56
C VAL A 120 -10.96 3.48 13.51
N VAL A 121 -10.55 2.69 12.51
CA VAL A 121 -9.13 2.37 12.30
C VAL A 121 -8.31 3.62 12.00
N GLY A 122 -8.87 4.54 11.20
CA GLY A 122 -8.27 5.84 10.90
C GLY A 122 -8.15 6.78 12.10
N PHE A 123 -9.10 6.73 13.03
CA PHE A 123 -9.06 7.43 14.30
C PHE A 123 -7.92 6.90 15.18
N ILE A 124 -7.83 5.58 15.36
CA ILE A 124 -6.71 4.93 16.08
C ILE A 124 -5.37 5.31 15.44
N PHE A 125 -5.29 5.32 14.10
CA PHE A 125 -4.10 5.76 13.38
C PHE A 125 -3.71 7.21 13.70
N GLY A 126 -4.68 8.13 13.78
CA GLY A 126 -4.45 9.51 14.19
C GLY A 126 -3.93 9.63 15.62
N GLU A 127 -4.53 8.91 16.57
CA GLU A 127 -4.05 8.85 17.96
C GLU A 127 -2.63 8.27 18.06
N CYS A 128 -2.33 7.23 17.27
CA CYS A 128 -0.97 6.69 17.19
C CYS A 128 0.02 7.72 16.64
N ILE A 129 -0.36 8.57 15.67
CA ILE A 129 0.53 9.65 15.20
C ILE A 129 0.89 10.59 16.35
N ASP A 130 -0.09 11.03 17.14
CA ASP A 130 0.16 11.92 18.26
C ASP A 130 1.00 11.25 19.36
N MET A 131 0.77 9.95 19.60
CA MET A 131 1.62 9.15 20.47
C MET A 131 3.08 9.13 20.01
N HIS A 132 3.32 8.89 18.71
CA HIS A 132 4.67 8.88 18.15
C HIS A 132 5.31 10.27 18.16
N ASN A 133 4.53 11.33 17.93
CA ASN A 133 4.99 12.71 18.00
C ASN A 133 5.50 13.12 19.39
N MET A 134 5.09 12.44 20.47
CA MET A 134 5.58 12.76 21.82
C MET A 134 7.04 12.35 22.06
N TRP A 135 7.49 11.24 21.47
CA TRP A 135 8.81 10.67 21.74
C TRP A 135 9.80 10.79 20.58
N VAL A 136 9.34 10.80 19.33
CA VAL A 136 10.21 10.93 18.15
C VAL A 136 11.08 12.20 18.20
N PRO A 137 10.62 13.36 18.71
CA PRO A 137 11.46 14.55 18.85
C PRO A 137 12.70 14.36 19.74
N MET A 138 12.72 13.35 20.62
CA MET A 138 13.87 13.02 21.47
C MET A 138 15.02 12.35 20.71
N LEU A 139 14.81 11.96 19.45
CA LEU A 139 15.84 11.35 18.62
C LEU A 139 16.93 12.36 18.22
N PRO A 140 18.15 11.89 17.87
CA PRO A 140 19.22 12.78 17.40
C PRO A 140 18.89 13.50 16.07
N THR A 141 19.18 14.81 15.99
CA THR A 141 18.84 15.65 14.82
C THR A 141 19.96 15.81 13.80
N ALA A 142 21.13 15.18 14.00
CA ALA A 142 22.28 15.35 13.11
C ALA A 142 21.95 14.90 11.67
N ILE A 143 22.57 15.56 10.68
CA ILE A 143 22.19 15.43 9.27
C ILE A 143 22.20 13.98 8.74
N GLY A 144 23.14 13.15 9.22
CA GLY A 144 23.20 11.73 8.87
C GLY A 144 21.99 10.93 9.34
N PHE A 145 21.47 11.23 10.54
CA PHE A 145 20.28 10.57 11.08
C PHE A 145 19.01 10.94 10.31
N ARG A 146 18.91 12.14 9.77
CA ARG A 146 17.75 12.56 8.96
C ARG A 146 17.54 11.68 7.73
N ILE A 147 18.61 11.34 7.01
CA ILE A 147 18.55 10.43 5.86
C ILE A 147 18.12 9.03 6.32
N VAL A 148 18.66 8.56 7.45
CA VAL A 148 18.29 7.27 8.04
C VAL A 148 16.80 7.23 8.41
N TYR A 149 16.26 8.28 9.04
CA TYR A 149 14.83 8.37 9.36
C TYR A 149 13.96 8.38 8.11
N PHE A 150 14.37 9.06 7.05
CA PHE A 150 13.65 9.00 5.77
C PHE A 150 13.64 7.59 5.17
N ILE A 151 14.78 6.89 5.15
CA ILE A 151 14.86 5.53 4.61
C ILE A 151 14.01 4.57 5.46
N ILE A 152 14.15 4.62 6.79
CA ILE A 152 13.38 3.78 7.70
C ILE A 152 11.88 4.05 7.53
N SER A 153 11.46 5.31 7.57
CA SER A 153 10.05 5.68 7.39
C SER A 153 9.50 5.21 6.04
N TYR A 154 10.24 5.42 4.96
CA TYR A 154 9.84 4.98 3.63
C TYR A 154 9.60 3.46 3.57
N CYS A 155 10.48 2.68 4.19
CA CYS A 155 10.35 1.22 4.30
C CYS A 155 9.15 0.83 5.18
N LEU A 156 9.00 1.44 6.36
CA LEU A 156 7.90 1.17 7.29
C LEU A 156 6.54 1.45 6.64
N ILE A 157 6.38 2.61 5.99
CA ILE A 157 5.12 2.97 5.34
C ILE A 157 4.84 2.03 4.15
N SER A 158 5.86 1.71 3.33
CA SER A 158 5.69 0.79 2.21
C SER A 158 5.27 -0.61 2.68
N LEU A 159 5.86 -1.09 3.77
CA LEU A 159 5.52 -2.37 4.39
C LEU A 159 4.12 -2.36 5.00
N GLY A 160 3.78 -1.36 5.81
CA GLY A 160 2.47 -1.32 6.45
C GLY A 160 1.34 -1.12 5.45
N ILE A 161 1.51 -0.28 4.41
CA ILE A 161 0.52 -0.22 3.31
C ILE A 161 0.40 -1.58 2.61
N ALA A 162 1.51 -2.27 2.34
CA ALA A 162 1.47 -3.59 1.71
C ALA A 162 0.74 -4.64 2.56
N LEU A 163 0.94 -4.63 3.89
CA LEU A 163 0.27 -5.48 4.87
C LEU A 163 -1.22 -5.14 5.01
N SER A 164 -1.58 -3.87 5.21
CA SER A 164 -2.97 -3.39 5.25
C SER A 164 -3.72 -3.81 3.99
N ASN A 165 -3.10 -3.69 2.82
CA ASN A 165 -3.73 -4.06 1.56
C ASN A 165 -4.08 -5.56 1.46
N ARG A 166 -3.50 -6.42 2.30
CA ARG A 166 -3.61 -7.89 2.29
C ARG A 166 -4.35 -8.45 3.51
N CYS A 167 -4.65 -7.64 4.51
CA CYS A 167 -5.29 -8.10 5.76
C CYS A 167 -6.78 -8.45 5.61
N LYS A 168 -7.39 -8.21 4.44
CA LYS A 168 -8.82 -8.49 4.13
C LYS A 168 -9.82 -7.81 5.09
N LEU A 169 -9.41 -6.76 5.79
CA LEU A 169 -10.22 -5.97 6.73
C LEU A 169 -10.41 -4.54 6.23
N PRO A 170 -11.34 -3.76 6.83
CA PRO A 170 -11.45 -2.33 6.58
C PRO A 170 -10.14 -1.62 7.00
N ILE A 171 -9.43 -1.07 6.03
CA ILE A 171 -8.15 -0.37 6.23
C ILE A 171 -8.37 1.11 6.51
N ILE A 172 -7.30 1.84 6.86
CA ILE A 172 -7.37 3.29 7.05
C ILE A 172 -7.96 4.01 5.81
N PRO A 173 -8.87 4.99 5.98
CA PRO A 173 -9.54 5.68 4.90
C PRO A 173 -8.63 6.28 3.82
N THR A 174 -7.43 6.71 4.19
CA THR A 174 -6.44 7.22 3.24
C THR A 174 -5.98 6.18 2.22
N ASP A 175 -5.89 4.92 2.62
CA ASP A 175 -5.50 3.82 1.74
C ASP A 175 -6.73 3.23 1.01
N LEU A 176 -7.88 3.25 1.69
CA LEU A 176 -9.16 2.80 1.15
C LEU A 176 -9.65 3.70 0.02
N PHE A 177 -9.51 5.02 0.15
CA PHE A 177 -10.10 5.99 -0.78
C PHE A 177 -9.66 5.81 -2.23
N PRO A 178 -8.35 5.78 -2.56
CA PRO A 178 -7.92 5.58 -3.95
C PRO A 178 -8.33 4.21 -4.52
N ARG A 179 -8.48 3.19 -3.66
CA ARG A 179 -8.92 1.85 -4.05
C ARG A 179 -10.40 1.83 -4.41
N GLU A 180 -11.25 2.32 -3.51
CA GLU A 180 -12.69 2.39 -3.74
C GLU A 180 -13.02 3.31 -4.91
N LEU A 181 -12.29 4.42 -5.07
CA LEU A 181 -12.47 5.31 -6.21
C LEU A 181 -12.08 4.64 -7.54
N ALA A 182 -11.07 3.76 -7.55
CA ALA A 182 -10.73 2.93 -8.72
C ALA A 182 -11.87 2.00 -9.10
N ASP A 183 -12.47 1.35 -8.11
CA ASP A 183 -13.60 0.44 -8.31
C ASP A 183 -14.86 1.19 -8.78
N ILE A 184 -15.09 2.42 -8.29
CA ILE A 184 -16.23 3.26 -8.69
C ILE A 184 -16.07 3.81 -10.10
N THR A 185 -14.87 4.26 -10.47
CA THR A 185 -14.62 4.94 -11.76
C THR A 185 -14.18 4.00 -12.89
N GLY A 186 -13.75 2.78 -12.56
CA GLY A 186 -13.13 1.85 -13.51
C GLY A 186 -11.73 2.27 -13.96
N VAL A 187 -11.17 3.35 -13.41
CA VAL A 187 -9.82 3.82 -13.73
C VAL A 187 -8.80 3.04 -12.90
N ALA A 188 -7.68 2.68 -13.52
CA ALA A 188 -6.59 1.98 -12.84
C ALA A 188 -6.16 2.69 -11.54
N TYR A 189 -6.07 1.92 -10.45
CA TYR A 189 -5.66 2.38 -9.11
C TYR A 189 -4.42 3.27 -9.12
N SER A 190 -3.41 2.91 -9.91
CA SER A 190 -2.17 3.70 -10.04
C SER A 190 -2.43 5.13 -10.52
N ARG A 191 -3.33 5.33 -11.50
CA ARG A 191 -3.65 6.67 -12.01
C ARG A 191 -4.39 7.51 -10.96
N ILE A 192 -5.37 6.91 -10.29
CA ILE A 192 -6.11 7.60 -9.21
C ILE A 192 -5.19 7.98 -8.07
N LYS A 193 -4.30 7.07 -7.66
CA LYS A 193 -3.35 7.34 -6.59
C LYS A 193 -2.44 8.52 -6.93
N ILE A 194 -1.90 8.55 -8.15
CA ILE A 194 -1.05 9.66 -8.63
C ILE A 194 -1.85 10.97 -8.64
N SER A 195 -3.06 10.98 -9.20
CA SER A 195 -3.90 12.19 -9.22
C SER A 195 -4.24 12.68 -7.82
N PHE A 196 -4.60 11.78 -6.90
CA PHE A 196 -4.89 12.10 -5.52
C PHE A 196 -3.67 12.69 -4.81
N ASP A 197 -2.50 12.08 -4.99
CA ASP A 197 -1.25 12.57 -4.42
C ASP A 197 -0.91 13.96 -4.95
N VAL A 198 -1.02 14.19 -6.26
CA VAL A 198 -0.79 15.53 -6.87
C VAL A 198 -1.75 16.58 -6.31
N ILE A 199 -3.03 16.24 -6.14
CA ILE A 199 -4.02 17.16 -5.54
C ILE A 199 -3.64 17.48 -4.10
N CYS A 200 -3.31 16.47 -3.29
CA CYS A 200 -2.89 16.67 -1.91
C CYS A 200 -1.65 17.58 -1.82
N LEU A 201 -0.64 17.34 -2.66
CA LEU A 201 0.57 18.16 -2.70
C LEU A 201 0.26 19.61 -3.13
N ALA A 202 -0.60 19.79 -4.13
CA ALA A 202 -1.02 21.11 -4.59
C ALA A 202 -1.79 21.89 -3.50
N VAL A 203 -2.71 21.23 -2.80
CA VAL A 203 -3.45 21.82 -1.67
C VAL A 203 -2.49 22.21 -0.54
N THR A 204 -1.55 21.33 -0.17
CA THR A 204 -0.52 21.61 0.83
C THR A 204 0.36 22.79 0.44
N ALA A 205 0.82 22.84 -0.81
CA ALA A 205 1.65 23.94 -1.32
C ALA A 205 0.89 25.27 -1.32
N CYS A 206 -0.39 25.25 -1.73
CA CYS A 206 -1.27 26.43 -1.71
C CYS A 206 -1.52 26.90 -0.28
N LEU A 207 -1.91 25.99 0.62
CA LEU A 207 -2.24 26.33 2.00
C LEU A 207 -1.03 26.87 2.75
N THR A 208 0.13 26.20 2.64
CA THR A 208 1.35 26.67 3.31
C THR A 208 1.95 27.90 2.64
N GLY A 209 2.01 27.94 1.31
CA GLY A 209 2.56 29.08 0.57
C GLY A 209 1.77 30.37 0.76
N LEU A 210 0.43 30.32 0.73
CA LEU A 210 -0.41 31.52 0.85
C LEU A 210 -0.59 31.97 2.30
N ILE A 211 -0.71 31.03 3.25
CA ILE A 211 -1.03 31.38 4.65
C ILE A 211 0.24 31.56 5.50
N LEU A 212 1.25 30.69 5.34
CA LEU A 212 2.52 30.79 6.08
C LEU A 212 3.58 31.63 5.33
N GLY A 213 3.34 32.00 4.06
CA GLY A 213 4.28 32.76 3.25
C GLY A 213 5.47 31.96 2.72
N HIS A 214 5.56 30.67 3.04
CA HIS A 214 6.57 29.75 2.53
C HIS A 214 6.02 28.31 2.46
N VAL A 215 6.56 27.51 1.54
CA VAL A 215 6.18 26.10 1.43
C VAL A 215 6.83 25.30 2.57
N LYS A 216 6.01 24.68 3.43
CA LYS A 216 6.47 23.85 4.56
C LYS A 216 6.00 22.41 4.41
N GLY A 217 6.86 21.45 4.77
CA GLY A 217 6.58 20.00 4.72
C GLY A 217 6.79 19.33 3.36
N LEU A 218 6.92 20.12 2.29
CA LEU A 218 7.20 19.61 0.94
C LEU A 218 8.69 19.76 0.65
N GLY A 219 9.35 18.66 0.31
CA GLY A 219 10.78 18.64 0.00
C GLY A 219 11.16 17.55 -0.98
N ILE A 220 12.47 17.36 -1.17
CA ILE A 220 13.03 16.34 -2.08
C ILE A 220 12.51 14.95 -1.73
N GLY A 221 12.40 14.63 -0.43
CA GLY A 221 11.86 13.36 0.05
C GLY A 221 10.41 13.12 -0.38
N THR A 222 9.59 14.18 -0.45
CA THR A 222 8.22 14.09 -0.95
C THR A 222 8.18 13.74 -2.43
N VAL A 223 9.01 14.40 -3.23
CA VAL A 223 9.10 14.12 -4.68
C VAL A 223 9.53 12.67 -4.90
N VAL A 224 10.61 12.24 -4.22
CA VAL A 224 11.08 10.86 -4.28
C VAL A 224 9.97 9.89 -3.88
N ALA A 225 9.29 10.14 -2.77
CA ALA A 225 8.21 9.28 -2.29
C ALA A 225 7.05 9.21 -3.29
N ALA A 226 6.59 10.34 -3.84
CA ALA A 226 5.49 10.38 -4.80
C ALA A 226 5.74 9.50 -6.04
N PHE A 227 6.98 9.48 -6.56
CA PHE A 227 7.32 8.68 -7.75
C PHE A 227 7.66 7.22 -7.46
N THR A 228 8.19 6.90 -6.27
CA THR A 228 8.77 5.59 -5.98
C THR A 228 7.93 4.72 -5.06
N MET A 229 7.12 5.32 -4.18
CA MET A 229 6.41 4.62 -3.11
C MET A 229 5.43 3.57 -3.64
N GLY A 230 4.71 3.86 -4.73
CA GLY A 230 3.83 2.88 -5.38
C GLY A 230 4.58 1.63 -5.86
N LYS A 231 5.79 1.78 -6.42
CA LYS A 231 6.63 0.66 -6.85
C LYS A 231 7.15 -0.14 -5.65
N ALA A 232 7.54 0.55 -4.57
CA ALA A 232 8.01 -0.09 -3.34
C ALA A 232 6.90 -0.91 -2.66
N ILE A 233 5.69 -0.34 -2.52
CA ILE A 233 4.51 -1.07 -2.00
C ILE A 233 4.24 -2.32 -2.85
N GLY A 234 4.32 -2.21 -4.18
CA GLY A 234 4.14 -3.34 -5.08
C GLY A 234 5.23 -4.42 -4.93
N LEU A 235 6.49 -4.03 -4.74
CA LEU A 235 7.60 -4.96 -4.54
C LEU A 235 7.49 -5.69 -3.19
N VAL A 236 7.29 -4.95 -2.10
CA VAL A 236 7.09 -5.51 -0.76
C VAL A 236 5.85 -6.41 -0.75
N GLY A 237 4.79 -5.99 -1.43
CA GLY A 237 3.59 -6.77 -1.61
C GLY A 237 3.85 -8.13 -2.27
N ARG A 238 4.54 -8.17 -3.42
CA ARG A 238 4.91 -9.43 -4.08
C ARG A 238 5.80 -10.32 -3.21
N TRP A 239 6.66 -9.73 -2.39
CA TRP A 239 7.49 -10.48 -1.45
C TRP A 239 6.65 -11.09 -0.32
N LEU A 240 5.67 -10.35 0.21
CA LEU A 240 4.72 -10.87 1.20
C LEU A 240 3.90 -12.02 0.64
N ASP A 241 3.36 -11.87 -0.58
CA ASP A 241 2.51 -12.89 -1.22
C ASP A 241 3.23 -14.22 -1.48
N LYS A 242 4.57 -14.18 -1.61
CA LYS A 242 5.42 -15.38 -1.74
C LYS A 242 5.61 -16.11 -0.41
N LYS A 243 5.58 -15.40 0.73
CA LYS A 243 5.97 -15.93 2.05
C LYS A 243 4.80 -16.17 3.00
N PHE A 244 3.70 -15.43 2.85
CA PHE A 244 2.59 -15.41 3.80
C PHE A 244 1.25 -15.58 3.10
N ASP A 245 0.34 -16.28 3.76
CA ASP A 245 -1.08 -16.29 3.40
C ASP A 245 -1.87 -15.53 4.46
N PHE A 246 -2.78 -14.67 4.00
CA PHE A 246 -3.57 -13.79 4.87
C PHE A 246 -5.01 -14.29 4.98
N VAL A 247 -5.46 -14.53 6.21
CA VAL A 247 -6.82 -15.00 6.54
C VAL A 247 -7.46 -14.05 7.54
N SER A 248 -8.74 -13.71 7.37
CA SER A 248 -9.51 -12.86 8.29
C SER A 248 -10.81 -13.55 8.67
N PHE A 249 -11.27 -13.33 9.90
CA PHE A 249 -12.52 -13.91 10.41
C PHE A 249 -13.76 -13.48 9.61
N MET A 250 -13.71 -12.31 8.96
CA MET A 250 -14.83 -11.70 8.24
C MET A 250 -15.10 -12.29 6.83
N LYS A 251 -14.23 -13.19 6.33
CA LYS A 251 -14.47 -13.96 5.10
C LYS A 251 -14.50 -15.44 5.44
N LYS A 252 -15.67 -15.92 5.85
CA LYS A 252 -16.02 -17.34 5.85
C LYS A 252 -16.98 -17.60 4.70
#